data_AF-A0A256YL45-F1
#
_entry.id   AF-A0A256YL45-F1
#
_cell.length_a   1.000
_cell.length_b   1.000
_cell.length_c   1.000
_cell.angle_alpha   90.00
_cell.angle_beta   90.00
_cell.angle_gamma   90.00
#
_symmetry.space_group_name_H-M   'P 1'
#
loop_
_entity.id
_entity.type
_entity.pdbx_description
1 polymer ?
#
loop_
_entity_poly.entity_id
_entity_poly.type
_entity_poly.pdbx_seq_one_letter_code
_entity_poly.pdbx_strand_id
1 'polypeptide(L)'
;MYSISSIDEEILTMNIPRNILEEVVGDSIFSGEPYMLLCRRCKKEYHVCLIIQVSPTDIEEYSILLKGLLITVSKDKPLDKLLEEIFKKTYTIKYLKEKISFYIPRIYTRTLYRYLCEGEDWREKEIKALDIKEAMIYFNEEGE
;
A
#
# COMPACT_ATOMS: atom_id res chain seq x y z
N MET A 1 -23.12 -10.62 5.40
CA MET A 1 -21.72 -11.10 5.61
C MET A 1 -20.96 -10.67 4.38
N TYR A 2 -20.02 -9.73 4.49
CA TYR A 2 -19.37 -9.15 3.31
C TYR A 2 -18.47 -10.15 2.60
N SER A 3 -18.42 -10.07 1.27
CA SER A 3 -17.60 -10.94 0.44
C SER A 3 -16.73 -10.14 -0.53
N ILE A 4 -15.54 -10.69 -0.84
CA ILE A 4 -14.65 -10.13 -1.84
C ILE A 4 -14.98 -10.78 -3.19
N SER A 5 -15.52 -9.98 -4.11
CA SER A 5 -15.95 -10.40 -5.45
C SER A 5 -14.81 -10.32 -6.47
N SER A 6 -13.87 -9.39 -6.29
CA SER A 6 -12.73 -9.18 -7.18
C SER A 6 -11.51 -8.66 -6.45
N ILE A 7 -10.33 -9.14 -6.83
CA ILE A 7 -9.03 -8.72 -6.27
C ILE A 7 -8.10 -8.40 -7.44
N ASP A 8 -7.42 -7.26 -7.35
CA ASP A 8 -6.34 -6.87 -8.25
C ASP A 8 -5.31 -8.00 -8.46
N GLU A 9 -4.95 -8.28 -9.72
CA GLU A 9 -3.96 -9.30 -10.04
C GLU A 9 -2.62 -9.05 -9.34
N GLU A 10 -2.22 -7.78 -9.17
CA GLU A 10 -0.98 -7.47 -8.47
C GLU A 10 -1.01 -7.92 -7.01
N ILE A 11 -2.14 -7.73 -6.32
CA ILE A 11 -2.34 -8.15 -4.93
C ILE A 11 -2.28 -9.67 -4.82
N LEU A 12 -2.87 -10.39 -5.78
CA LEU A 12 -2.80 -11.85 -5.82
C LEU A 12 -1.35 -12.36 -5.87
N THR A 13 -0.45 -11.64 -6.53
CA THR A 13 0.98 -12.01 -6.60
C THR A 13 1.78 -11.68 -5.34
N MET A 14 1.21 -10.95 -4.38
CA MET A 14 1.90 -10.53 -3.14
C MET A 14 1.72 -11.51 -1.98
N ASN A 15 1.05 -12.65 -2.21
CA ASN A 15 0.79 -13.69 -1.20
C ASN A 15 0.16 -13.12 0.09
N ILE A 16 -0.78 -12.19 -0.04
CA ILE A 16 -1.53 -11.64 1.11
C ILE A 16 -2.61 -12.67 1.50
N PRO A 17 -2.63 -13.16 2.74
CA PRO A 17 -3.66 -14.08 3.19
C PRO A 17 -5.06 -13.46 3.08
N ARG A 18 -6.03 -14.26 2.61
CA ARG A 18 -7.39 -13.80 2.32
C ARG A 18 -8.07 -13.15 3.52
N ASN A 19 -7.89 -13.70 4.72
CA ASN A 19 -8.46 -13.14 5.94
C ASN A 19 -7.97 -11.70 6.23
N ILE A 20 -6.75 -11.34 5.81
CA ILE A 20 -6.24 -9.97 5.94
C ILE A 20 -6.97 -9.04 4.98
N LEU A 21 -7.24 -9.49 3.75
CA LEU A 21 -8.00 -8.71 2.79
C LEU A 21 -9.45 -8.51 3.25
N GLU A 22 -10.03 -9.52 3.90
CA GLU A 22 -11.36 -9.42 4.52
C GLU A 22 -11.37 -8.42 5.69
N GLU A 23 -10.31 -8.40 6.52
CA GLU A 23 -10.11 -7.36 7.55
C GLU A 23 -10.02 -5.96 6.92
N VAL A 24 -9.28 -5.79 5.81
CA VAL A 24 -9.19 -4.49 5.10
C VAL A 24 -10.56 -4.02 4.61
N VAL A 25 -11.39 -4.91 4.06
CA VAL A 25 -12.76 -4.58 3.65
C VAL A 25 -13.60 -4.21 4.86
N GLY A 26 -13.52 -4.97 5.95
CA GLY A 26 -14.23 -4.67 7.20
C GLY A 26 -13.89 -3.29 7.76
N ASP A 27 -12.61 -2.94 7.81
CA ASP A 27 -12.14 -1.65 8.30
C ASP A 27 -12.52 -0.49 7.38
N SER A 28 -12.52 -0.71 6.06
CA SER A 28 -13.02 0.28 5.09
C SER A 28 -14.50 0.57 5.31
N ILE A 29 -15.33 -0.47 5.47
CA ILE A 29 -16.77 -0.32 5.76
C ILE A 29 -16.99 0.40 7.08
N PHE A 30 -16.24 0.02 8.13
CA PHE A 30 -16.39 0.59 9.46
C PHE A 30 -15.97 2.07 9.52
N SER A 31 -14.87 2.43 8.85
CA SER A 31 -14.37 3.80 8.80
C SER A 31 -15.14 4.69 7.84
N GLY A 32 -15.79 4.10 6.83
CA GLY A 32 -16.42 4.83 5.72
C GLY A 32 -15.41 5.33 4.68
N GLU A 33 -14.13 5.01 4.83
CA GLU A 33 -13.08 5.44 3.90
C GLU A 33 -12.86 4.37 2.81
N PRO A 34 -12.83 4.77 1.52
CA PRO A 34 -12.62 3.83 0.42
C PRO A 34 -11.15 3.44 0.23
N TYR A 35 -10.21 4.13 0.89
CA TYR A 35 -8.78 3.86 0.78
C TYR A 35 -8.22 3.36 2.11
N MET A 36 -7.46 2.27 2.04
CA MET A 36 -6.85 1.60 3.18
C MET A 36 -5.35 1.46 2.95
N LEU A 37 -4.57 1.67 4.01
CA LEU A 37 -3.16 1.31 4.06
C LEU A 37 -3.04 -0.07 4.71
N LEU A 38 -2.55 -1.04 3.97
CA LEU A 38 -2.11 -2.33 4.52
C LEU A 38 -0.59 -2.30 4.67
N CYS A 39 -0.15 -2.04 5.90
CA CYS A 39 1.25 -1.82 6.26
C CYS A 39 1.89 -3.05 6.90
N ARG A 40 3.20 -3.16 6.72
CA ARG A 40 4.05 -4.13 7.40
C ARG A 40 5.49 -3.63 7.46
N ARG A 41 6.29 -4.21 8.34
CA ARG A 41 7.74 -4.03 8.32
C ARG A 41 8.38 -5.06 7.39
N CYS A 42 9.38 -4.62 6.64
CA CYS A 42 10.17 -5.44 5.73
C CYS A 42 11.67 -5.15 5.90
N LYS A 43 12.50 -6.19 5.83
CA LYS A 43 13.94 -6.23 6.17
C LYS A 43 14.27 -5.51 7.47
N LYS A 44 13.34 -5.54 8.45
CA LYS A 44 13.38 -4.83 9.75
C LYS A 44 13.46 -3.29 9.71
N GLU A 45 13.68 -2.69 8.54
CA GLU A 45 14.06 -1.28 8.42
C GLU A 45 13.12 -0.48 7.52
N TYR A 46 12.35 -1.14 6.65
CA TYR A 46 11.38 -0.51 5.77
C TYR A 46 9.99 -0.69 6.33
N HIS A 47 9.24 0.39 6.44
CA HIS A 47 7.82 0.34 6.70
C HIS A 47 7.09 0.51 5.36
N VAL A 48 6.45 -0.56 4.91
CA VAL A 48 5.89 -0.70 3.58
C VAL A 48 4.38 -0.80 3.69
N CYS A 49 3.65 0.12 3.06
CA CYS A 49 2.19 0.14 3.06
C CYS A 49 1.66 0.04 1.64
N LEU A 50 0.79 -0.93 1.38
CA LEU A 50 0.01 -0.98 0.16
C LEU A 50 -1.14 0.01 0.29
N ILE A 51 -1.34 0.85 -0.73
CA ILE A 51 -2.53 1.69 -0.82
C ILE A 51 -3.58 0.90 -1.59
N ILE A 52 -4.61 0.48 -0.88
CA ILE A 52 -5.69 -0.36 -1.38
C ILE A 52 -6.96 0.47 -1.47
N GLN A 53 -7.61 0.46 -2.63
CA GLN A 53 -8.97 0.96 -2.77
C GLN A 53 -9.94 -0.21 -2.57
N VAL A 54 -10.92 -0.02 -1.70
CA VAL A 54 -12.07 -0.91 -1.52
C VAL A 54 -13.28 -0.24 -2.16
N SER A 55 -14.02 -0.95 -2.99
CA SER A 55 -15.19 -0.39 -3.66
C SER A 55 -16.32 -1.40 -3.77
N PRO A 56 -17.57 -1.01 -3.43
CA PRO A 56 -18.71 -1.91 -3.53
C PRO A 56 -18.96 -2.26 -5.00
N THR A 57 -19.25 -3.53 -5.27
CA THR A 57 -19.65 -4.02 -6.60
C THR A 57 -21.13 -4.39 -6.64
N ASP A 58 -21.67 -4.91 -5.53
CA ASP A 58 -23.08 -5.24 -5.34
C ASP A 58 -23.42 -5.20 -3.83
N ILE A 59 -24.62 -5.65 -3.45
CA ILE A 59 -25.07 -5.79 -2.06
C ILE A 59 -24.15 -6.77 -1.33
N GLU A 60 -23.42 -6.25 -0.33
CA GLU A 60 -22.42 -6.98 0.46
C GLU A 60 -21.19 -7.51 -0.31
N GLU A 61 -20.99 -7.10 -1.58
CA GLU A 61 -19.83 -7.50 -2.39
C GLU A 61 -18.86 -6.34 -2.63
N TYR A 62 -17.56 -6.63 -2.53
CA TYR A 62 -16.51 -5.61 -2.64
C TYR A 62 -15.38 -6.04 -3.56
N SER A 63 -14.89 -5.07 -4.34
CA SER A 63 -13.67 -5.15 -5.11
C SER A 63 -12.51 -4.50 -4.36
N ILE A 64 -11.31 -5.07 -4.55
CA ILE A 64 -10.06 -4.60 -3.98
C ILE A 64 -9.11 -4.25 -5.11
N LEU A 65 -8.69 -2.99 -5.20
CA LEU A 65 -7.78 -2.49 -6.23
C LEU A 65 -6.51 -1.94 -5.60
N LEU A 66 -5.35 -2.23 -6.19
CA LEU A 66 -4.08 -1.65 -5.78
C LEU A 66 -3.90 -0.28 -6.44
N LYS A 67 -3.59 0.75 -5.64
CA LYS A 67 -3.27 2.09 -6.14
C LYS A 67 -1.78 2.39 -6.16
N GLY A 68 -1.05 1.80 -5.25
CA GLY A 68 0.39 2.02 -5.15
C GLY A 68 0.92 1.58 -3.81
N LEU A 69 2.06 2.13 -3.43
CA LEU A 69 2.77 1.72 -2.24
C LEU A 69 3.45 2.92 -1.58
N LEU A 70 3.42 3.00 -0.26
CA LEU A 70 4.23 3.92 0.52
C LEU A 70 5.40 3.16 1.13
N ILE A 71 6.61 3.66 0.94
CA ILE A 71 7.81 3.15 1.62
C ILE A 71 8.32 4.24 2.55
N THR A 72 8.32 3.95 3.84
CA THR A 72 8.91 4.82 4.86
C THR A 72 10.22 4.23 5.35
N VAL A 73 11.26 5.05 5.39
CA VAL A 73 12.63 4.69 5.82
C VAL A 73 13.26 5.83 6.62
N SER A 74 14.32 5.55 7.38
CA SER A 74 15.12 6.57 8.06
C SER A 74 15.85 7.48 7.05
N LYS A 75 15.96 8.78 7.38
CA LYS A 75 16.66 9.80 6.58
C LYS A 75 18.14 9.50 6.40
N ASP A 76 18.78 9.01 7.45
CA ASP A 76 20.23 8.81 7.49
C ASP A 76 20.65 7.47 6.88
N LYS A 77 19.68 6.67 6.41
CA LYS A 77 19.96 5.37 5.84
C LYS A 77 20.42 5.52 4.38
N PRO A 78 21.57 4.96 4.00
CA PRO A 78 21.95 4.87 2.60
C PRO A 78 20.96 3.95 1.86
N LEU A 79 20.40 4.45 0.77
CA LEU A 79 19.55 3.68 -0.12
C LEU A 79 20.42 2.83 -1.06
N ASP A 80 19.91 1.65 -1.43
CA ASP A 80 20.55 0.89 -2.50
C ASP A 80 20.24 1.53 -3.87
N LYS A 81 21.07 1.22 -4.88
CA LYS A 81 20.95 1.83 -6.22
C LYS A 81 19.56 1.62 -6.86
N LEU A 82 18.92 0.48 -6.62
CA LEU A 82 17.61 0.17 -7.18
C LEU A 82 16.54 1.08 -6.57
N LEU A 83 16.55 1.24 -5.25
CA LEU A 83 15.66 2.14 -4.52
C LEU A 83 15.91 3.60 -4.92
N GLU A 84 17.18 4.01 -5.06
CA GLU A 84 17.52 5.35 -5.53
C GLU A 84 16.97 5.63 -6.93
N GLU A 85 17.12 4.70 -7.87
CA GLU A 85 16.62 4.85 -9.23
C GLU A 85 15.09 4.92 -9.28
N ILE A 86 14.40 4.13 -8.46
CA ILE A 86 12.94 4.15 -8.44
C ILE A 86 12.44 5.42 -7.73
N PHE A 87 13.02 5.80 -6.59
CA PHE A 87 12.60 7.01 -5.88
C PHE A 87 12.86 8.30 -6.69
N LYS A 88 13.88 8.33 -7.57
CA LYS A 88 14.06 9.44 -8.53
C LYS A 88 12.91 9.57 -9.53
N LYS A 89 12.17 8.50 -9.77
CA LYS A 89 11.00 8.47 -10.67
C LYS A 89 9.69 8.69 -9.93
N THR A 90 9.73 8.90 -8.62
CA THR A 90 8.56 9.14 -7.79
C THR A 90 8.52 10.57 -7.30
N TYR A 91 7.32 11.14 -7.25
CA TYR A 91 7.15 12.57 -7.05
C TYR A 91 6.77 12.95 -5.62
N THR A 92 5.93 12.16 -4.96
CA THR A 92 5.43 12.52 -3.63
C THR A 92 6.33 11.98 -2.52
N ILE A 93 6.96 12.92 -1.80
CA ILE A 93 7.83 12.66 -0.65
C ILE A 93 7.25 13.36 0.58
N LYS A 94 6.98 12.60 1.65
CA LYS A 94 6.62 13.17 2.97
C LYS A 94 7.79 13.06 3.93
N TYR A 95 8.21 14.19 4.48
CA TYR A 95 9.23 14.25 5.52
C TYR A 95 8.58 14.23 6.91
N LEU A 96 8.93 13.25 7.73
CA LEU A 96 8.41 13.08 9.09
C LEU A 96 9.57 12.94 10.08
N LYS A 97 10.01 14.05 10.68
CA LYS A 97 11.15 14.09 11.61
C LYS A 97 12.40 13.43 11.02
N GLU A 98 12.73 12.22 11.47
CA GLU A 98 13.89 11.40 11.06
C GLU A 98 13.55 10.37 9.97
N LYS A 99 12.33 10.40 9.44
CA LYS A 99 11.86 9.48 8.40
C LYS A 99 11.48 10.22 7.12
N ILE A 100 11.58 9.49 6.01
CA ILE A 100 11.09 9.91 4.69
C ILE A 100 10.15 8.82 4.20
N SER A 101 8.98 9.24 3.72
CA SER A 101 8.02 8.38 3.03
C SER A 101 8.00 8.72 1.55
N PHE A 102 8.11 7.70 0.71
CA PHE A 102 8.04 7.79 -0.75
C PHE A 102 6.77 7.12 -1.23
N TYR A 103 6.01 7.81 -2.08
CA TYR A 103 4.93 7.19 -2.84
C TYR A 103 5.48 6.52 -4.08
N ILE A 104 5.16 5.25 -4.24
CA ILE A 104 5.51 4.42 -5.38
C ILE A 104 4.25 4.20 -6.21
N PRO A 105 4.23 4.69 -7.46
CA PRO A 105 3.13 4.43 -8.39
C PRO A 105 2.92 2.92 -8.61
N ARG A 106 1.70 2.57 -9.01
CA ARG A 106 1.29 1.18 -9.23
C ARG A 106 2.29 0.39 -10.10
N ILE A 107 2.75 0.97 -11.21
CA ILE A 107 3.67 0.32 -12.17
C ILE A 107 4.96 -0.25 -11.55
N TYR A 108 5.45 0.34 -10.45
CA TYR A 108 6.67 -0.10 -9.77
C TYR A 108 6.37 -0.91 -8.49
N THR A 109 5.09 -0.98 -8.09
CA THR A 109 4.68 -1.50 -6.78
C THR A 109 5.02 -2.97 -6.63
N ARG A 110 4.62 -3.83 -7.58
CA ARG A 110 4.93 -5.26 -7.52
C ARG A 110 6.42 -5.55 -7.37
N THR A 111 7.26 -4.91 -8.19
CA THR A 111 8.71 -5.12 -8.19
C THR A 111 9.33 -4.72 -6.86
N LEU A 112 8.97 -3.52 -6.35
CA LEU A 112 9.49 -3.04 -5.07
C LEU A 112 8.98 -3.83 -3.87
N TYR A 113 7.70 -4.18 -3.88
CA TYR A 113 7.11 -4.98 -2.81
C TYR A 113 7.85 -6.31 -2.68
N ARG A 114 8.06 -7.04 -3.79
CA ARG A 114 8.81 -8.30 -3.76
C ARG A 114 10.25 -8.08 -3.30
N TYR A 115 10.93 -7.09 -3.86
CA TYR A 115 12.32 -6.81 -3.48
C TYR A 115 12.48 -6.54 -1.98
N LEU A 116 11.51 -5.87 -1.36
CA LEU A 116 11.56 -5.51 0.06
C LEU A 116 11.01 -6.58 0.99
N CYS A 117 9.89 -7.22 0.64
CA CYS A 117 9.07 -8.00 1.55
C CYS A 117 8.96 -9.49 1.20
N GLU A 118 9.56 -9.96 0.11
CA GLU A 118 9.52 -11.39 -0.27
C GLU A 118 10.17 -12.28 0.79
N GLY A 119 9.49 -13.38 1.13
CA GLY A 119 9.93 -14.32 2.16
C GLY A 119 9.53 -13.95 3.59
N GLU A 120 8.90 -12.80 3.81
CA GLU A 120 8.44 -12.39 5.14
C GLU A 120 6.95 -12.62 5.37
N ASP A 121 6.58 -13.06 6.58
CA ASP A 121 5.18 -13.36 6.92
C ASP A 121 4.38 -12.14 7.40
N TRP A 122 3.06 -12.24 7.42
CA TRP A 122 2.15 -11.15 7.73
C TRP A 122 1.80 -11.02 9.24
N ARG A 123 2.68 -11.48 10.15
CA ARG A 123 2.36 -11.42 11.60
C ARG A 123 2.30 -10.00 12.15
N GLU A 124 3.22 -9.13 11.73
CA GLU A 124 3.31 -7.73 12.17
C GLU A 124 2.70 -6.78 11.13
N LYS A 125 1.42 -6.97 10.83
CA LYS A 125 0.65 -6.12 9.91
C LYS A 125 -0.07 -5.00 10.66
N GLU A 126 -0.35 -3.91 9.96
CA GLU A 126 -1.16 -2.80 10.43
C GLU A 126 -2.12 -2.38 9.31
N ILE A 127 -3.39 -2.15 9.64
CA ILE A 127 -4.40 -1.65 8.72
C ILE A 127 -4.82 -0.26 9.20
N LYS A 128 -4.83 0.72 8.29
CA LYS A 128 -5.22 2.11 8.58
C LYS A 128 -6.13 2.64 7.50
N ALA A 129 -7.18 3.35 7.89
CA ALA A 129 -7.92 4.17 6.96
C ALA A 129 -7.01 5.29 6.41
N LEU A 130 -7.08 5.53 5.11
CA LEU A 130 -6.44 6.67 4.45
C LEU A 130 -7.54 7.63 4.01
N ASP A 131 -7.56 8.81 4.64
CA ASP A 131 -8.50 9.87 4.28
C ASP A 131 -8.40 10.18 2.78
N ILE A 132 -9.56 10.27 2.13
CA ILE A 132 -9.63 10.49 0.67
C ILE A 132 -8.84 11.72 0.21
N LYS A 133 -8.80 12.81 0.97
CA LYS A 133 -8.03 14.02 0.61
C LYS A 133 -6.54 13.74 0.69
N GLU A 134 -6.10 12.96 1.66
CA GLU A 134 -4.72 12.49 1.73
C GLU A 134 -4.40 11.54 0.56
N ALA A 135 -5.31 10.63 0.23
CA ALA A 135 -5.16 9.71 -0.91
C ALA A 135 -4.97 10.46 -2.23
N MET A 136 -5.76 11.52 -2.47
CA MET A 136 -5.66 12.34 -3.68
C MET A 136 -4.28 13.01 -3.84
N ILE A 137 -3.56 13.31 -2.76
CA ILE A 137 -2.19 13.86 -2.86
C ILE A 137 -1.25 12.89 -3.59
N TYR A 138 -1.45 11.58 -3.41
CA TYR A 138 -0.64 10.56 -4.06
C TYR A 138 -1.06 10.31 -5.52
N PHE A 139 -2.34 10.51 -5.84
CA PHE A 139 -2.89 10.18 -7.17
C PHE A 139 -2.94 11.37 -8.13
N ASN A 140 -2.89 12.61 -7.64
CA ASN A 140 -2.97 13.83 -8.46
C ASN A 140 -1.75 14.07 -9.38
N GLU A 141 -0.73 13.21 -9.33
CA GLU A 141 0.38 13.19 -10.29
C GLU A 141 0.31 12.01 -11.28
N GLU A 142 -0.75 11.20 -11.25
CA GLU A 142 -1.20 10.45 -12.42
C GLU A 142 -2.01 11.41 -13.31
N GLY A 143 -1.32 12.42 -13.83
CA GLY A 143 -1.80 13.19 -14.96
C GLY A 143 -1.68 12.35 -16.22
N GLU A 144 -2.83 12.17 -16.89
CA GLU A 144 -3.09 11.53 -18.20
C GLU A 144 -3.59 10.08 -18.18
#